data_AF-A0A418XGR4-F1
#
_entry.id   AF-A0A418XGR4-F1
#
_cell.length_a   1.000
_cell.length_b   1.000
_cell.length_c   1.000
_cell.angle_alpha   90.00
_cell.angle_beta   90.00
_cell.angle_gamma   90.00
#
_symmetry.space_group_name_H-M   'P 1'
#
loop_
_entity.id
_entity.type
_entity.pdbx_description
1 polymer ?
#
loop_
_entity_poly.entity_id
_entity_poly.type
_entity_poly.pdbx_seq_one_letter_code
_entity_poly.pdbx_strand_id
1 'polypeptide(L)'
;MTSFTVKPVAAALLAAALCAPQLASADYASEAARLNAAAPKDVTLHTMQAGLAALAENRLPEAREHFDAALAVIEGMFADTQAAANARSLWYEEGAKEFKGEPYERAMAFYYRGLVYLVDADYENARASFRSGLMQDAFAEEQQNRSDFASLMLLEGWTNQLLGSAGQAKDAYEEAARTRAGVQAPAPAPPCW
;
A
#
# COMPACT_ATOMS: atom_id res chain seq x y z
N MET A 1 -23.87 -39.62 -6.72
CA MET A 1 -22.50 -39.14 -7.00
C MET A 1 -22.60 -37.97 -7.96
N THR A 2 -22.75 -36.76 -7.43
CA THR A 2 -22.83 -35.52 -8.21
C THR A 2 -21.59 -34.71 -7.90
N SER A 3 -20.68 -34.64 -8.87
CA SER A 3 -19.44 -33.89 -8.80
C SER A 3 -19.75 -32.38 -8.86
N PHE A 4 -19.40 -31.64 -7.81
CA PHE A 4 -19.46 -30.17 -7.83
C PHE A 4 -18.10 -29.63 -8.31
N THR A 5 -18.08 -29.13 -9.55
CA THR A 5 -16.96 -28.35 -10.07
C THR A 5 -16.98 -26.97 -9.41
N VAL A 6 -16.05 -26.72 -8.50
CA VAL A 6 -15.81 -25.38 -7.94
C VAL A 6 -15.24 -24.51 -9.05
N LYS A 7 -15.99 -23.49 -9.50
CA LYS A 7 -15.47 -22.47 -10.42
C LYS A 7 -14.52 -21.55 -9.66
N PRO A 8 -13.29 -21.30 -10.15
CA PRO A 8 -12.32 -20.46 -9.45
C PRO A 8 -12.67 -18.98 -9.68
N VAL A 9 -13.59 -18.44 -8.89
CA VAL A 9 -13.94 -17.01 -8.96
C VAL A 9 -12.91 -16.15 -8.21
N ALA A 10 -12.16 -16.73 -7.27
CA ALA A 10 -11.18 -16.01 -6.45
C ALA A 10 -9.95 -15.49 -7.23
N ALA A 11 -9.60 -16.11 -8.36
CA ALA A 11 -8.46 -15.68 -9.18
C ALA A 11 -8.77 -14.52 -10.14
N ALA A 12 -10.06 -14.24 -10.39
CA ALA A 12 -10.46 -13.37 -11.52
C ALA A 12 -10.49 -11.88 -11.18
N LEU A 13 -10.59 -11.49 -9.90
CA LEU A 13 -10.62 -10.07 -9.51
C LEU A 13 -9.25 -9.48 -9.19
N LEU A 14 -8.26 -10.31 -8.84
CA LEU A 14 -6.86 -9.86 -8.78
C LEU A 14 -6.25 -9.70 -10.19
N ALA A 15 -6.71 -10.50 -11.16
CA ALA A 15 -6.24 -10.42 -12.55
C ALA A 15 -6.73 -9.16 -13.29
N ALA A 16 -7.86 -8.57 -12.88
CA ALA A 16 -8.43 -7.40 -13.56
C ALA A 16 -7.75 -6.06 -13.19
N ALA A 17 -6.99 -6.00 -12.09
CA ALA A 17 -6.20 -4.83 -11.72
C ALA A 17 -4.81 -4.79 -12.42
N LEU A 18 -4.41 -5.88 -13.08
CA LEU A 18 -3.10 -6.03 -13.73
C LEU A 18 -3.13 -5.73 -15.24
N CYS A 19 -4.29 -5.36 -15.80
CA CYS A 19 -4.46 -5.09 -17.23
C CYS A 19 -4.54 -3.58 -17.52
N ALA A 20 -3.77 -2.76 -16.80
CA ALA A 20 -3.46 -1.41 -17.22
C ALA A 20 -2.20 -1.44 -18.10
N PRO A 21 -2.22 -0.95 -19.35
CA PRO A 21 -1.07 -0.98 -20.24
C PRO A 21 -0.05 0.12 -19.85
N GLN A 22 0.44 0.14 -18.60
CA GLN A 22 1.51 1.05 -18.14
C GLN A 22 2.29 0.52 -16.91
N LEU A 23 2.56 -0.78 -16.83
CA LEU A 23 3.66 -1.34 -16.01
C LEU A 23 4.85 -1.76 -16.90
N ALA A 24 5.01 -1.12 -18.05
CA ALA A 24 5.96 -1.47 -19.11
C ALA A 24 7.45 -1.19 -18.79
N SER A 25 7.82 -1.02 -17.52
CA SER A 25 9.23 -0.95 -17.07
C SER A 25 9.56 -1.80 -15.84
N ALA A 26 8.64 -2.66 -15.39
CA ALA A 26 8.82 -3.49 -14.19
C ALA A 26 9.73 -4.71 -14.47
N ASP A 27 11.01 -4.45 -14.69
CA ASP A 27 12.06 -5.47 -14.61
C ASP A 27 12.69 -5.39 -13.22
N TYR A 28 12.35 -6.34 -12.36
CA TYR A 28 12.87 -6.43 -11.00
C TYR A 28 14.40 -6.49 -10.98
N ALA A 29 15.03 -7.19 -11.93
CA ALA A 29 16.47 -7.30 -11.97
C ALA A 29 17.13 -5.93 -12.22
N SER A 30 16.58 -5.13 -13.13
CA SER A 30 17.04 -3.77 -13.37
C SER A 30 16.82 -2.87 -12.15
N GLU A 31 15.67 -2.94 -11.48
CA GLU A 31 15.41 -2.10 -10.30
C GLU A 31 16.28 -2.49 -9.10
N ALA A 32 16.49 -3.80 -8.88
CA ALA A 32 17.41 -4.29 -7.85
C ALA A 32 18.86 -3.84 -8.14
N ALA A 33 19.29 -3.83 -9.40
CA ALA A 33 20.59 -3.31 -9.78
C ALA A 33 20.71 -1.80 -9.51
N ARG A 34 19.65 -1.01 -9.75
CA ARG A 34 19.63 0.42 -9.41
C ARG A 34 19.68 0.66 -7.91
N LEU A 35 18.93 -0.11 -7.12
CA LEU A 35 18.99 -0.05 -5.66
C LEU A 35 20.40 -0.33 -5.14
N ASN A 36 21.07 -1.36 -5.65
CA ASN A 36 22.45 -1.67 -5.25
C ASN A 36 23.46 -0.56 -5.61
N ALA A 37 23.18 0.21 -6.66
CA ALA A 37 24.00 1.33 -7.09
C ALA A 37 23.53 2.69 -6.54
N ALA A 38 22.46 2.73 -5.74
CA ALA A 38 21.84 3.96 -5.29
C ALA A 38 22.75 4.75 -4.34
N ALA A 39 22.74 6.07 -4.47
CA ALA A 39 23.29 6.94 -3.44
C ALA A 39 22.43 6.81 -2.17
N PRO A 40 23.02 6.94 -0.95
CA PRO A 40 22.28 6.78 0.32
C PRO A 40 20.96 7.57 0.36
N LYS A 41 20.99 8.78 -0.17
CA LYS A 41 19.83 9.69 -0.23
C LYS A 41 18.66 9.20 -1.08
N ASP A 42 18.88 8.28 -2.02
CA ASP A 42 17.89 7.79 -2.98
C ASP A 42 17.51 6.31 -2.69
N VAL A 43 18.09 5.70 -1.65
CA VAL A 43 17.88 4.28 -1.31
C VAL A 43 16.40 4.00 -1.10
N THR A 44 15.69 4.81 -0.31
CA THR A 44 14.25 4.60 -0.04
C THR A 44 13.42 4.60 -1.32
N LEU A 45 13.70 5.53 -2.24
CA LEU A 45 13.01 5.59 -3.54
C LEU A 45 13.25 4.30 -4.34
N HIS A 46 14.51 3.89 -4.48
CA HIS A 46 14.85 2.69 -5.24
C HIS A 46 14.35 1.40 -4.58
N THR A 47 14.27 1.35 -3.25
CA THR A 47 13.64 0.25 -2.51
C THR A 47 12.16 0.14 -2.86
N MET A 48 11.42 1.26 -2.88
CA MET A 48 10.01 1.25 -3.28
C MET A 48 9.81 0.81 -4.74
N GLN A 49 10.69 1.27 -5.65
CA GLN A 49 10.67 0.87 -7.06
C GLN A 49 10.96 -0.63 -7.23
N ALA A 50 11.96 -1.16 -6.53
CA ALA A 50 12.28 -2.58 -6.52
C ALA A 50 11.13 -3.43 -5.95
N GLY A 51 10.48 -2.97 -4.88
CA GLY A 51 9.30 -3.63 -4.31
C GLY A 51 8.12 -3.69 -5.29
N LEU A 52 7.85 -2.59 -6.01
CA LEU A 52 6.81 -2.55 -7.03
C LEU A 52 7.12 -3.48 -8.22
N ALA A 53 8.36 -3.49 -8.70
CA ALA A 53 8.77 -4.38 -9.77
C ALA A 53 8.70 -5.86 -9.35
N ALA A 54 9.11 -6.18 -8.12
CA ALA A 54 8.96 -7.52 -7.55
C ALA A 54 7.49 -7.94 -7.48
N LEU A 55 6.60 -7.04 -7.02
CA LEU A 55 5.17 -7.31 -6.96
C LEU A 55 4.58 -7.55 -8.35
N ALA A 56 4.96 -6.76 -9.36
CA ALA A 56 4.52 -6.92 -10.74
C ALA A 56 4.97 -8.25 -11.37
N GLU A 57 6.14 -8.78 -10.98
CA GLU A 57 6.63 -10.10 -11.37
C GLU A 57 6.12 -11.25 -10.49
N ASN A 58 5.21 -10.99 -9.54
CA ASN A 58 4.73 -11.96 -8.55
C ASN A 58 5.84 -12.57 -7.67
N ARG A 59 6.92 -11.83 -7.46
CA ARG A 59 8.02 -12.13 -6.53
C ARG A 59 7.66 -11.66 -5.12
N LEU A 60 6.68 -12.32 -4.51
CA LEU A 60 6.10 -11.89 -3.22
C LEU A 60 7.12 -11.81 -2.07
N PRO A 61 8.08 -12.73 -1.90
CA PRO A 61 9.10 -12.61 -0.86
C PRO A 61 9.94 -11.34 -1.02
N GLU A 62 10.44 -11.07 -2.21
CA GLU A 62 11.23 -9.87 -2.49
C GLU A 62 10.40 -8.59 -2.34
N ALA A 63 9.15 -8.59 -2.83
CA ALA A 63 8.25 -7.46 -2.65
C ALA A 63 8.03 -7.15 -1.17
N ARG A 64 7.82 -8.18 -0.35
CA ARG A 64 7.67 -8.05 1.12
C ARG A 64 8.90 -7.40 1.73
N GLU A 65 10.09 -7.93 1.45
CA GLU A 65 11.34 -7.41 2.01
C GLU A 65 11.57 -5.94 1.65
N HIS A 66 11.36 -5.57 0.39
CA HIS A 66 11.53 -4.20 -0.07
C HIS A 66 10.53 -3.25 0.60
N PHE A 67 9.24 -3.62 0.63
CA PHE A 67 8.25 -2.77 1.26
C PHE A 67 8.43 -2.68 2.77
N ASP A 68 8.79 -3.76 3.47
CA ASP A 68 9.12 -3.72 4.90
C ASP A 68 10.31 -2.79 5.17
N ALA A 69 11.36 -2.84 4.33
CA ALA A 69 12.50 -1.93 4.43
C ALA A 69 12.11 -0.46 4.19
N ALA A 70 11.28 -0.18 3.18
CA ALA A 70 10.79 1.17 2.91
C ALA A 70 9.91 1.71 4.05
N LEU A 71 8.99 0.89 4.58
CA LEU A 71 8.12 1.26 5.69
C LEU A 71 8.90 1.51 6.97
N ALA A 72 9.94 0.73 7.27
CA ALA A 72 10.80 0.97 8.42
C ALA A 72 11.45 2.36 8.39
N VAL A 73 11.87 2.83 7.21
CA VAL A 73 12.39 4.21 7.04
C VAL A 73 11.26 5.23 7.23
N ILE A 74 10.11 5.02 6.59
CA ILE A 74 8.95 5.94 6.67
C ILE A 74 8.45 6.10 8.10
N GLU A 75 8.25 4.99 8.81
CA GLU A 75 7.72 4.97 10.19
C GLU A 75 8.76 5.44 11.21
N GLY A 76 10.03 5.09 11.01
CA GLY A 76 11.13 5.49 11.90
C GLY A 76 11.26 7.01 12.05
N MET A 77 10.84 7.79 11.04
CA MET A 77 10.82 9.25 11.09
C MET A 77 9.76 9.82 12.05
N PHE A 78 8.69 9.08 12.31
CA PHE A 78 7.59 9.48 13.19
C PHE A 78 7.68 8.87 14.58
N ALA A 79 8.72 8.07 14.86
CA ALA A 79 8.96 7.52 16.19
C ALA A 79 9.15 8.63 17.23
N ASP A 80 8.72 8.42 18.47
CA ASP A 80 8.90 9.38 19.56
C ASP A 80 10.28 9.21 20.21
N THR A 81 11.34 9.45 19.43
CA THR A 81 12.73 9.34 19.88
C THR A 81 13.51 10.62 19.57
N GLN A 82 14.60 10.87 20.31
CA GLN A 82 15.49 12.00 20.03
C GLN A 82 16.07 11.92 18.61
N ALA A 83 16.33 10.72 18.11
CA ALA A 83 16.79 10.50 16.73
C ALA A 83 15.74 10.91 15.71
N ALA A 84 14.47 10.56 15.92
CA ALA A 84 13.36 10.97 15.07
C ALA A 84 13.02 12.47 15.22
N ALA A 85 13.20 13.06 16.40
CA ALA A 85 13.10 14.51 16.58
C ALA A 85 14.18 15.25 15.78
N ASN A 86 15.43 14.76 15.81
CA ASN A 86 16.53 15.32 15.02
C ASN A 86 16.35 15.09 13.51
N ALA A 87 15.82 13.92 13.11
CA ALA A 87 15.50 13.63 11.71
C ALA A 87 14.38 14.56 11.20
N ARG A 88 13.34 14.81 12.02
CA ARG A 88 12.29 15.80 11.73
C ARG A 88 12.82 17.23 11.71
N SER A 89 13.79 17.62 12.55
CA SER A 89 14.34 18.98 12.49
C SER A 89 15.20 19.21 11.25
N LEU A 90 16.02 18.23 10.85
CA LEU A 90 16.75 18.24 9.58
C LEU A 90 15.81 18.22 8.36
N TRP A 91 14.57 17.76 8.55
CA TRP A 91 13.52 17.74 7.54
C TRP A 91 12.91 19.12 7.26
N TYR A 92 12.76 19.97 8.28
CA TYR A 92 12.17 21.32 8.16
C TYR A 92 13.18 22.39 7.74
N GLU A 93 14.49 22.15 7.87
CA GLU A 93 15.49 23.03 7.26
C GLU A 93 15.48 22.83 5.73
N GLU A 94 15.25 23.92 5.00
CA GLU A 94 15.03 24.07 3.55
C GLU A 94 16.18 23.58 2.62
N GLY A 95 17.04 22.64 3.06
CA GLY A 95 18.26 22.24 2.35
C GLY A 95 18.59 20.75 2.30
N ALA A 96 17.87 19.86 2.98
CA ALA A 96 18.18 18.43 2.95
C ALA A 96 17.66 17.75 1.67
N LYS A 97 18.54 17.57 0.68
CA LYS A 97 18.30 16.91 -0.63
C LYS A 97 18.12 15.38 -0.54
N GLU A 98 17.74 14.85 0.61
CA GLU A 98 17.47 13.43 0.81
C GLU A 98 16.06 13.09 0.30
N PHE A 99 15.84 11.91 -0.30
CA PHE A 99 14.51 11.53 -0.75
C PHE A 99 13.61 11.30 0.46
N LYS A 100 12.75 12.28 0.68
CA LYS A 100 11.76 12.34 1.76
C LYS A 100 10.51 11.52 1.43
N GLY A 101 10.20 11.41 0.14
CA GLY A 101 8.93 10.90 -0.36
C GLY A 101 7.80 11.88 -0.06
N GLU A 102 7.05 12.29 -1.07
CA GLU A 102 5.84 13.07 -0.86
C GLU A 102 4.80 12.25 -0.06
N PRO A 103 3.88 12.89 0.68
CA PRO A 103 2.81 12.20 1.42
C PRO A 103 2.13 11.08 0.62
N TYR A 104 1.85 11.34 -0.66
CA TYR A 104 1.31 10.38 -1.61
C TYR A 104 2.25 9.17 -1.83
N GLU A 105 3.54 9.41 -2.06
CA GLU A 105 4.52 8.34 -2.31
C GLU A 105 4.66 7.44 -1.07
N ARG A 106 4.65 8.03 0.12
CA ARG A 106 4.66 7.27 1.38
C ARG A 106 3.38 6.45 1.54
N ALA A 107 2.22 7.02 1.23
CA ALA A 107 0.95 6.30 1.23
C ALA A 107 0.95 5.12 0.24
N MET A 108 1.62 5.26 -0.91
CA MET A 108 1.76 4.17 -1.88
C MET A 108 2.59 2.98 -1.37
N ALA A 109 3.61 3.20 -0.54
CA ALA A 109 4.35 2.10 0.08
C ALA A 109 3.44 1.23 0.96
N PHE A 110 2.57 1.87 1.75
CA PHE A 110 1.55 1.18 2.54
C PHE A 110 0.48 0.52 1.66
N TYR A 111 0.03 1.19 0.60
CA TYR A 111 -0.91 0.61 -0.37
C TYR A 111 -0.38 -0.72 -0.92
N TYR A 112 0.84 -0.75 -1.46
CA TYR A 112 1.40 -1.96 -2.04
C TYR A 112 1.69 -3.03 -1.00
N ARG A 113 2.18 -2.65 0.19
CA ARG A 113 2.40 -3.63 1.26
C ARG A 113 1.10 -4.26 1.75
N GLY A 114 0.03 -3.48 1.85
CA GLY A 114 -1.32 -3.96 2.16
C GLY A 114 -1.85 -4.93 1.11
N LEU A 115 -1.58 -4.72 -0.18
CA LEU A 115 -1.91 -5.68 -1.24
C LEU A 115 -1.15 -7.00 -1.07
N VAL A 116 0.13 -6.96 -0.69
CA VAL A 116 0.90 -8.19 -0.40
C VAL A 116 0.28 -8.94 0.78
N TYR A 117 -0.08 -8.25 1.87
CA TYR A 117 -0.79 -8.88 3.00
C TYR A 117 -2.14 -9.50 2.58
N LEU A 118 -2.90 -8.85 1.68
CA LEU A 118 -4.13 -9.40 1.14
C LEU A 118 -3.90 -10.71 0.37
N VAL A 119 -2.83 -10.79 -0.43
CA VAL A 119 -2.43 -12.01 -1.14
C VAL A 119 -2.07 -13.13 -0.16
N ASP A 120 -1.41 -12.79 0.95
CA ASP A 120 -1.04 -13.72 2.02
C ASP A 120 -2.22 -14.11 2.94
N ALA A 121 -3.42 -13.54 2.71
CA ALA A 121 -4.59 -13.66 3.58
C ALA A 121 -4.37 -13.14 5.02
N ASP A 122 -3.40 -12.26 5.21
CA ASP A 122 -3.10 -11.59 6.48
C ASP A 122 -3.92 -10.29 6.58
N TYR A 123 -5.22 -10.45 6.80
CA TYR A 123 -6.18 -9.34 6.70
C TYR A 123 -6.04 -8.31 7.82
N GLU A 124 -5.52 -8.70 9.00
CA GLU A 124 -5.28 -7.76 10.09
C GLU A 124 -4.15 -6.80 9.75
N ASN A 125 -3.02 -7.32 9.26
CA ASN A 125 -1.91 -6.48 8.83
C ASN A 125 -2.22 -5.72 7.54
N ALA A 126 -3.00 -6.29 6.62
CA ALA A 126 -3.51 -5.56 5.46
C ALA A 126 -4.29 -4.32 5.88
N ARG A 127 -5.26 -4.48 6.80
CA ARG A 127 -6.04 -3.37 7.35
C ARG A 127 -5.17 -2.33 8.02
N ALA A 128 -4.23 -2.76 8.86
CA ALA A 128 -3.29 -1.86 9.54
C ALA A 128 -2.47 -1.05 8.54
N SER A 129 -1.95 -1.71 7.50
CA SER A 129 -1.19 -1.07 6.44
C SER A 129 -2.02 -0.01 5.70
N PHE A 130 -3.26 -0.32 5.30
CA PHE A 130 -4.11 0.65 4.61
C PHE A 130 -4.46 1.87 5.48
N ARG A 131 -4.72 1.68 6.77
CA ARG A 131 -4.92 2.78 7.72
C ARG A 131 -3.68 3.66 7.88
N SER A 132 -2.50 3.05 7.96
CA SER A 132 -1.24 3.80 8.02
C SER A 132 -1.02 4.61 6.73
N GLY A 133 -1.38 4.06 5.56
CA GLY A 133 -1.35 4.80 4.30
C GLY A 133 -2.28 6.02 4.30
N LEU A 134 -3.51 5.89 4.80
CA LEU A 134 -4.45 7.01 4.96
C LEU A 134 -3.89 8.09 5.90
N MET A 135 -3.18 7.69 6.95
CA MET A 135 -2.53 8.65 7.85
C MET A 135 -1.36 9.38 7.18
N GLN A 136 -0.59 8.71 6.31
CA GLN A 136 0.46 9.38 5.52
C GLN A 136 -0.12 10.44 4.57
N ASP A 137 -1.24 10.13 3.93
CA ASP A 137 -1.97 11.05 3.04
C ASP A 137 -2.51 12.27 3.81
N ALA A 138 -3.03 12.06 5.03
CA ALA A 138 -3.51 13.13 5.89
C ALA A 138 -2.42 14.15 6.31
N PHE A 139 -1.15 13.75 6.27
CA PHE A 139 -0.01 14.63 6.52
C PHE A 139 0.36 15.53 5.33
N ALA A 140 -0.36 15.48 4.21
CA ALA A 140 -0.09 16.38 3.08
C ALA A 140 -0.20 17.85 3.46
N GLU A 141 0.76 18.70 3.07
CA GLU A 141 0.77 20.12 3.46
C GLU A 141 -0.39 20.89 2.78
N GLU A 142 -0.69 20.56 1.54
CA GLU A 142 -1.80 21.14 0.79
C GLU A 142 -3.14 20.50 1.20
N GLN A 143 -4.02 21.29 1.81
CA GLN A 143 -5.34 20.83 2.28
C GLN A 143 -6.20 20.24 1.16
N GLN A 144 -5.97 20.65 -0.10
CA GLN A 144 -6.73 20.18 -1.26
C GLN A 144 -6.38 18.74 -1.68
N ASN A 145 -5.23 18.20 -1.23
CA ASN A 145 -4.78 16.85 -1.56
C ASN A 145 -4.86 15.89 -0.37
N ARG A 146 -5.42 16.32 0.77
CA ARG A 146 -5.65 15.45 1.93
C ARG A 146 -6.91 14.62 1.72
N SER A 147 -6.82 13.32 1.94
CA SER A 147 -7.96 12.39 2.04
C SER A 147 -8.68 12.05 0.73
N ASP A 148 -8.00 12.17 -0.42
CA ASP A 148 -8.57 11.75 -1.72
C ASP A 148 -8.25 10.30 -2.10
N PHE A 149 -7.68 9.53 -1.16
CA PHE A 149 -7.25 8.17 -1.37
C PHE A 149 -8.37 7.12 -1.24
N ALA A 150 -9.44 7.30 -2.03
CA ALA A 150 -10.61 6.42 -2.04
C ALA A 150 -10.26 4.93 -2.23
N SER A 151 -9.15 4.62 -2.91
CA SER A 151 -8.65 3.25 -3.07
C SER A 151 -8.19 2.62 -1.76
N LEU A 152 -7.51 3.37 -0.88
CA LEU A 152 -7.11 2.87 0.44
C LEU A 152 -8.33 2.67 1.34
N MET A 153 -9.30 3.57 1.28
CA MET A 153 -10.57 3.45 2.02
C MET A 153 -11.37 2.21 1.56
N LEU A 154 -11.45 1.98 0.26
CA LEU A 154 -12.10 0.80 -0.31
C LEU A 154 -11.41 -0.49 0.13
N LEU A 155 -10.08 -0.53 0.08
CA LEU A 155 -9.29 -1.69 0.50
C LEU A 155 -9.39 -1.92 2.02
N GLU A 156 -9.42 -0.87 2.83
CA GLU A 156 -9.70 -0.98 4.26
C GLU A 156 -11.10 -1.57 4.50
N GLY A 157 -12.13 -1.08 3.78
CA GLY A 157 -13.48 -1.63 3.86
C GLY A 157 -13.52 -3.12 3.49
N TRP A 158 -12.79 -3.51 2.45
CA TRP A 158 -12.72 -4.90 2.01
C TRP A 158 -12.01 -5.80 3.03
N THR A 159 -10.87 -5.36 3.60
CA THR A 159 -10.20 -6.11 4.68
C THR A 159 -11.10 -6.26 5.91
N ASN A 160 -11.81 -5.20 6.33
CA ASN A 160 -12.79 -5.30 7.42
C ASN A 160 -13.92 -6.28 7.12
N GLN A 161 -14.38 -6.34 5.88
CA GLN A 161 -15.39 -7.30 5.45
C GLN A 161 -14.86 -8.74 5.52
N LEU A 162 -13.62 -8.98 5.07
CA LEU A 162 -12.95 -10.29 5.15
C LEU A 162 -12.72 -10.73 6.61
N LEU A 163 -12.51 -9.78 7.52
CA LEU A 163 -12.41 -10.00 8.97
C LEU A 163 -13.78 -10.16 9.66
N GLY A 164 -14.90 -10.10 8.94
CA GLY A 164 -16.25 -10.16 9.53
C GLY A 164 -16.66 -8.90 10.32
N SER A 165 -15.90 -7.81 10.22
CA SER A 165 -16.14 -6.54 10.90
C SER A 165 -17.09 -5.66 10.10
N ALA A 166 -18.35 -6.09 9.95
CA ALA A 166 -19.34 -5.47 9.07
C ALA A 166 -19.58 -3.97 9.30
N GLY A 167 -19.56 -3.51 10.56
CA GLY A 167 -19.69 -2.09 10.89
C GLY A 167 -18.53 -1.26 10.34
N GLN A 168 -17.29 -1.66 10.62
CA GLN A 168 -16.09 -0.99 10.11
C GLN A 168 -15.99 -1.05 8.58
N ALA A 169 -16.42 -2.16 7.98
CA ALA A 169 -16.47 -2.30 6.53
C ALA A 169 -17.43 -1.28 5.90
N LYS A 170 -18.64 -1.16 6.46
CA LYS A 170 -19.64 -0.20 6.03
C LYS A 170 -19.12 1.23 6.12
N ASP A 171 -18.56 1.62 7.27
CA ASP A 171 -18.07 2.98 7.50
C ASP A 171 -16.98 3.36 6.47
N ALA A 172 -16.03 2.45 6.21
CA ALA A 172 -14.97 2.68 5.23
C ALA A 172 -15.48 2.76 3.78
N TYR A 173 -16.47 1.95 3.39
CA TYR A 173 -17.08 2.03 2.07
C TYR A 173 -17.88 3.33 1.87
N GLU A 174 -18.60 3.77 2.91
CA GLU A 174 -19.31 5.04 2.86
C GLU A 174 -18.34 6.22 2.72
N GLU A 175 -17.19 6.18 3.41
CA GLU A 175 -16.15 7.19 3.24
C GLU A 175 -15.56 7.16 1.83
N ALA A 176 -15.22 5.99 1.30
CA ALA A 176 -14.72 5.86 -0.07
C ALA A 176 -15.70 6.42 -1.11
N ALA A 177 -17.01 6.20 -0.92
CA ALA A 177 -18.05 6.72 -1.80
C ALA A 177 -18.27 8.24 -1.66
N ARG A 178 -18.06 8.81 -0.46
CA ARG A 178 -18.04 10.26 -0.23
C ARG A 178 -16.86 10.92 -0.94
N THR A 179 -15.68 10.31 -0.86
CA THR A 179 -14.46 10.81 -1.50
C THR A 179 -14.50 10.69 -3.02
N ARG A 180 -15.01 9.58 -3.56
CA ARG A 180 -15.07 9.36 -5.01
C ARG A 180 -16.37 8.72 -5.45
N ALA A 181 -17.12 9.44 -6.29
CA ALA A 181 -18.32 8.90 -6.92
C ALA A 181 -18.01 7.67 -7.77
N GLY A 182 -18.90 6.68 -7.72
CA GLY A 182 -18.80 5.45 -8.52
C GLY A 182 -17.92 4.35 -7.90
N VAL A 183 -17.37 4.55 -6.69
CA VAL A 183 -16.75 3.46 -5.93
C VAL A 183 -17.82 2.43 -5.55
N GLN A 184 -17.57 1.16 -5.85
CA GLN A 184 -18.47 0.05 -5.55
C GLN A 184 -17.80 -0.87 -4.53
N ALA A 185 -18.53 -1.15 -3.44
CA ALA A 185 -18.09 -2.15 -2.47
C ALA A 185 -18.05 -3.54 -3.13
N PRO A 186 -17.02 -4.36 -2.84
CA PRO A 186 -17.00 -5.76 -3.24
C PRO A 186 -18.23 -6.50 -2.72
N ALA A 187 -18.69 -7.52 -3.46
CA ALA A 187 -19.75 -8.38 -2.98
C ALA A 187 -19.39 -8.99 -1.62
N PRO A 188 -20.38 -9.24 -0.73
CA PRO A 188 -20.14 -9.85 0.58
C PRO A 188 -19.29 -11.12 0.43
N ALA A 189 -18.30 -11.28 1.30
CA ALA A 189 -17.58 -12.54 1.36
C ALA A 189 -18.58 -13.64 1.71
N PRO A 190 -18.57 -14.81 1.03
CA PRO A 190 -19.40 -15.92 1.44
C PRO A 190 -19.09 -16.24 2.91
N PRO A 191 -20.09 -16.58 3.73
CA PRO A 191 -19.86 -16.90 5.14
C PRO A 191 -18.81 -18.02 5.24
N CYS A 192 -17.78 -17.80 6.05
CA CYS A 192 -16.83 -18.85 6.42
C CYS A 192 -17.59 -19.85 7.30
N TRP A 193 -17.99 -20.99 6.71
CA TRP A 193 -18.52 -22.14 7.44
C TRP A 193 -17.43 -23.20 7.61
#